data_AF-A0A4Q5S7W8-F1
#
_entry.id   AF-A0A4Q5S7W8-F1
#
_cell.length_a   1.000
_cell.length_b   1.000
_cell.length_c   1.000
_cell.angle_alpha   90.00
_cell.angle_beta   90.00
_cell.angle_gamma   90.00
#
_symmetry.space_group_name_H-M   'P 1'
#
loop_
_entity.id
_entity.type
_entity.pdbx_description
1 polymer ?
#
loop_
_entity_poly.entity_id
_entity_poly.type
_entity_poly.pdbx_seq_one_letter_code
_entity_poly.pdbx_strand_id
1 'polypeptide(L)' 'MAKNLLIVESPAKAKTIEGYLGKDFTVKSSYG' A
#
# COMPACT_ATOMS: atom_id res chain seq x y z
N MET A 1 -3.21 -13.99 10.61
CA MET A 1 -3.87 -12.67 10.73
C MET A 1 -4.11 -12.14 9.34
N ALA A 2 -5.29 -11.59 9.06
CA ALA A 2 -5.58 -11.00 7.75
C ALA A 2 -4.64 -9.80 7.54
N LYS A 3 -3.82 -9.83 6.49
CA LYS A 3 -3.02 -8.67 6.08
C LYS A 3 -3.97 -7.67 5.45
N ASN A 4 -3.98 -6.44 5.93
CA ASN A 4 -4.86 -5.40 5.41
C ASN A 4 -4.36 -4.98 4.02
N LEU A 5 -5.15 -5.23 2.98
CA LEU A 5 -4.83 -4.85 1.60
C LEU A 5 -5.31 -3.43 1.34
N LEU A 6 -4.40 -2.56 0.92
CA LEU A 6 -4.70 -1.18 0.53
C LEU A 6 -4.30 -0.96 -0.94
N ILE A 7 -5.27 -0.59 -1.77
CA ILE A 7 -5.03 -0.31 -3.19
C ILE A 7 -5.06 1.20 -3.42
N VAL A 8 -4.05 1.71 -4.12
CA VAL A 8 -3.87 3.15 -4.42
C VAL A 8 -3.65 3.37 -5.91
N GLU A 9 -3.89 4.57 -6.42
CA GLU A 9 -3.82 4.84 -7.87
C GLU A 9 -2.39 4.80 -8.45
N SER A 10 -1.37 5.25 -7.69
CA SER A 10 -0.02 5.43 -8.21
C SER A 10 1.04 4.66 -7.40
N PRO A 11 2.12 4.18 -8.06
CA PRO A 11 3.21 3.49 -7.39
C PRO A 11 3.98 4.38 -6.41
N ALA A 12 4.05 5.69 -6.68
CA ALA A 12 4.65 6.66 -5.77
C ALA A 12 3.90 6.74 -4.43
N LYS A 13 2.56 6.83 -4.47
CA LYS A 13 1.74 6.81 -3.24
C LYS A 13 1.88 5.49 -2.49
N ALA A 14 1.95 4.36 -3.20
CA ALA A 14 2.10 3.06 -2.56
C ALA A 14 3.37 2.99 -1.70
N LYS A 15 4.50 3.44 -2.25
CA LYS A 15 5.80 3.44 -1.55
C LYS A 15 5.81 4.36 -0.34
N THR A 16 5.17 5.52 -0.43
CA THR A 16 5.03 6.46 0.69
C THR A 16 4.17 5.87 1.81
N ILE A 17 3.01 5.30 1.48
CA ILE A 17 2.06 4.77 2.46
C ILE A 17 2.59 3.48 3.11
N GLU A 18 3.31 2.64 2.38
CA GLU A 18 3.97 1.46 2.93
C GLU A 18 4.99 1.83 4.03
N GLY A 19 5.69 2.96 3.87
CA GLY A 19 6.58 3.50 4.89
C GLY A 19 5.85 4.00 6.15
N TYR A 20 4.63 4.51 6.03
CA TYR A 20 3.84 5.00 7.16
C TYR A 20 3.11 3.88 7.91
N LEU A 21 2.54 2.91 7.19
CA LEU A 21 1.71 1.86 7.77
C LEU A 21 2.52 0.64 8.23
N GLY A 22 3.75 0.48 7.74
CA GLY A 22 4.62 -0.63 8.11
C GLY A 22 4.15 -1.99 7.57
N LYS A 23 4.68 -3.07 8.16
CA LYS A 23 4.59 -4.44 7.61
C LYS A 23 3.22 -5.12 7.78
N ASP A 24 2.31 -4.49 8.51
CA ASP A 24 0.96 -5.02 8.76
C ASP A 24 0.00 -4.75 7.59
N PHE A 25 0.39 -3.84 6.69
CA PHE A 25 -0.39 -3.48 5.51
C PHE A 25 0.32 -3.94 4.24
N THR A 26 -0.45 -4.48 3.30
CA THR A 26 0.01 -4.74 1.93
C THR A 26 -0.52 -3.63 1.05
N VAL A 27 0.36 -2.73 0.60
CA VAL A 27 -0.02 -1.61 -0.26
C VAL A 27 0.29 -1.95 -1.72
N LYS A 28 -0.69 -1.84 -2.60
CA LYS A 28 -0.55 -2.12 -4.05
C LYS A 28 -1.04 -0.93 -4.86
N SER A 29 -0.35 -0.63 -5.96
CA SER A 29 -0.85 0.36 -6.92
C SER A 29 -1.72 -0.29 -7.98
N SER A 30 -2.84 0.34 -8.31
CA SER A 30 -3.71 0.00 -9.45
C SER A 30 -3.15 0.52 -10.77
N TYR A 31 -2.06 1.31 -10.73
CA TYR A 31 -1.38 1.93 -11.88
C TYR A 31 -2.19 2.93 -12.71
N GLY A 32 -3.45 3.20 -12.34
CA GLY A 32 -4.39 3.91 -13.19
C GLY A 32 -4.86 2.99 -14.30
#